data_AF-A0A8J7K126-F1
#
_entry.id   AF-A0A8J7K126-F1
#
_cell.length_a   1.000
_cell.length_b   1.000
_cell.length_c   1.000
_cell.angle_alpha   90.00
_cell.angle_beta   90.00
_cell.angle_gamma   90.00
#
_symmetry.space_group_name_H-M   'P 1'
#
loop_
_entity.id
_entity.type
_entity.pdbx_description
1 polymer ?
#
loop_
_entity_poly.entity_id
_entity_poly.type
_entity_poly.pdbx_seq_one_letter_code
_entity_poly.pdbx_strand_id
1 'polypeptide(L)'
;MSPNVGSAMTALIDRVSQLVRRSDTAPGALLPGTARSTVASDARGNAWTPRGSDGKPLSNEQQAEVADLQQTDRRVRSHEQMHINAAQGIQVSGPHFDLQDGPDGRRYAVAGEVEIDTSPGRDHHETLWKARAIQVAALAPPDPSAQDRAVAAQAARMEEQASSALAEQQARQARVSRHYRSSSAPTLLSTYA
;
A
#
# COMPACT_ATOMS: atom_id res chain seq x y z
N MET A 1 -33.58 25.88 32.45
CA MET A 1 -34.05 24.66 33.14
C MET A 1 -34.83 23.82 32.15
N SER A 2 -34.18 22.78 31.61
CA SER A 2 -34.81 21.71 30.81
C SER A 2 -34.24 20.39 31.32
N PRO A 3 -35.06 19.35 31.55
CA PRO A 3 -34.62 18.15 32.22
C PRO A 3 -33.89 17.17 31.30
N ASN A 4 -33.03 16.42 31.98
CA ASN A 4 -32.16 15.34 31.60
C ASN A 4 -32.95 14.06 31.26
N VAL A 5 -32.55 13.33 30.21
CA VAL A 5 -32.94 11.93 29.99
C VAL A 5 -31.69 11.05 30.04
N GLY A 6 -31.56 10.32 31.15
CA GLY A 6 -30.54 9.28 31.37
C GLY A 6 -30.67 8.15 30.34
N SER A 7 -29.56 7.56 29.90
CA SER A 7 -28.78 6.54 30.62
C SER A 7 -29.49 5.18 30.67
N ALA A 8 -29.22 4.36 29.65
CA ALA A 8 -29.35 2.90 29.58
C ALA A 8 -28.77 2.48 28.20
N MET A 9 -27.87 1.51 27.98
CA MET A 9 -27.26 0.49 28.81
C MET A 9 -25.91 0.11 28.21
N THR A 10 -24.90 0.03 29.07
CA THR A 10 -23.65 -0.70 28.87
C THR A 10 -23.91 -2.22 28.94
N ALA A 11 -23.16 -2.96 28.12
CA ALA A 11 -22.90 -4.40 28.15
C ALA A 11 -23.95 -5.38 27.57
N LEU A 12 -23.60 -6.02 26.45
CA LEU A 12 -23.77 -7.47 26.34
C LEU A 12 -22.66 -8.08 25.46
N ILE A 13 -21.89 -8.96 26.09
CA ILE A 13 -20.71 -9.67 25.61
C ILE A 13 -21.13 -11.11 25.27
N ASP A 14 -20.59 -11.63 24.16
CA ASP A 14 -20.22 -13.04 23.90
C ASP A 14 -21.27 -14.07 23.42
N ARG A 15 -20.76 -14.94 22.51
CA ARG A 15 -21.08 -16.37 22.32
C ARG A 15 -22.19 -16.82 21.35
N VAL A 16 -21.82 -17.10 20.09
CA VAL A 16 -22.41 -18.23 19.31
C VAL A 16 -21.35 -18.88 18.39
N SER A 17 -20.42 -19.61 18.99
CA SER A 17 -19.74 -20.74 18.33
C SER A 17 -20.43 -22.03 18.78
N GLN A 18 -20.68 -22.93 17.81
CA GLN A 18 -21.03 -24.36 17.94
C GLN A 18 -22.52 -24.76 17.95
N LEU A 19 -22.94 -25.32 16.81
CA LEU A 19 -24.07 -26.24 16.56
C LEU A 19 -23.57 -27.06 15.33
N VAL A 20 -23.46 -28.39 15.21
CA VAL A 20 -24.23 -29.58 15.63
C VAL A 20 -23.33 -30.81 15.29
N ARG A 21 -22.82 -31.61 16.24
CA ARG A 21 -23.30 -32.96 16.69
C ARG A 21 -23.89 -33.85 15.57
N ARG A 22 -23.68 -35.14 15.36
CA ARG A 22 -23.01 -36.30 15.98
C ARG A 22 -23.34 -37.47 15.02
N SER A 23 -22.42 -38.41 14.81
CA SER A 23 -22.79 -39.78 14.41
C SER A 23 -22.03 -40.73 15.33
N ASP A 24 -22.77 -41.41 16.20
CA ASP A 24 -22.27 -42.47 17.07
C ASP A 24 -22.14 -43.78 16.26
N THR A 25 -20.99 -44.46 16.38
CA THR A 25 -20.86 -45.93 16.20
C THR A 25 -19.90 -46.46 17.26
N ALA A 26 -20.30 -47.57 17.86
CA ALA A 26 -19.88 -48.16 19.14
C ALA A 26 -18.47 -48.81 19.19
N PRO A 27 -17.98 -49.28 20.36
CA PRO A 27 -16.58 -49.56 20.67
C PRO A 27 -16.18 -51.04 20.51
N GLY A 28 -14.90 -51.29 20.20
CA GLY A 28 -14.29 -52.62 20.15
C GLY A 28 -12.91 -52.65 20.82
N ALA A 29 -12.82 -53.50 21.84
CA ALA A 29 -11.67 -53.92 22.65
C ALA A 29 -10.43 -54.34 21.82
N LEU A 30 -9.19 -53.90 22.14
CA LEU A 30 -8.22 -54.47 23.11
C LEU A 30 -7.23 -55.49 22.46
N LEU A 31 -5.96 -55.10 22.30
CA LEU A 31 -4.72 -55.77 22.81
C LEU A 31 -3.42 -55.19 22.20
N PRO A 32 -2.26 -55.34 22.88
CA PRO A 32 -1.16 -54.38 22.86
C PRO A 32 0.05 -54.83 22.02
N GLY A 33 0.78 -53.85 21.48
CA GLY A 33 2.06 -54.05 20.80
C GLY A 33 3.14 -53.17 21.43
N THR A 34 3.98 -53.79 22.24
CA THR A 34 5.19 -53.25 22.87
C THR A 34 6.18 -52.69 21.84
N ALA A 35 6.58 -51.42 22.01
CA ALA A 35 7.95 -50.97 21.75
C ALA A 35 8.22 -49.67 22.53
N ARG A 36 8.88 -49.86 23.67
CA ARG A 36 9.54 -48.84 24.47
C ARG A 36 10.63 -48.19 23.62
N SER A 37 10.53 -46.88 23.36
CA SER A 37 11.68 -46.06 22.98
C SER A 37 11.85 -44.96 24.02
N THR A 38 12.61 -45.30 25.06
CA THR A 38 13.20 -44.34 25.98
C THR A 38 14.36 -43.66 25.27
N VAL A 39 14.13 -42.45 24.76
CA VAL A 39 15.17 -41.45 24.52
C VAL A 39 14.70 -40.11 25.06
N ALA A 40 14.64 -40.04 26.38
CA ALA A 40 14.73 -38.77 27.10
C ALA A 40 16.21 -38.56 27.46
N SER A 41 16.93 -37.85 26.59
CA SER A 41 18.12 -37.05 26.92
C SER A 41 18.82 -36.66 25.62
N ASP A 42 18.74 -35.36 25.28
CA ASP A 42 19.81 -34.54 24.67
C ASP A 42 19.28 -33.54 23.63
N ALA A 43 18.88 -32.36 24.11
CA ALA A 43 19.04 -31.09 23.39
C ALA A 43 18.78 -29.90 24.35
N ARG A 44 19.52 -29.86 25.46
CA ARG A 44 19.76 -28.59 26.15
C ARG A 44 20.74 -27.80 25.29
N GLY A 45 20.33 -26.62 24.81
CA GLY A 45 21.25 -25.57 24.34
C GLY A 45 21.61 -25.60 22.85
N ASN A 46 20.64 -25.42 21.96
CA ASN A 46 20.94 -24.69 20.72
C ASN A 46 20.32 -23.30 20.83
N ALA A 47 20.96 -22.42 21.61
CA ALA A 47 20.75 -21.00 21.38
C ALA A 47 21.20 -20.77 19.94
N TRP A 48 20.27 -20.42 19.05
CA TRP A 48 20.59 -20.07 17.67
C TRP A 48 21.45 -18.81 17.71
N THR A 49 22.77 -18.98 17.88
CA THR A 49 23.74 -17.92 17.72
C THR A 49 23.82 -17.65 16.23
N PRO A 50 23.46 -16.43 15.78
CA PRO A 50 23.65 -16.03 14.39
C PRO A 50 25.09 -16.33 13.99
N ARG A 51 25.27 -16.97 12.84
CA ARG A 51 26.59 -17.32 12.32
C ARG A 51 26.99 -16.33 11.25
N GLY A 52 28.28 -16.02 11.22
CA GLY A 52 28.89 -15.22 10.19
C GLY A 52 28.92 -15.93 8.84
N SER A 53 29.31 -15.18 7.82
CA SER A 53 29.59 -15.70 6.48
C SER A 53 30.67 -16.80 6.47
N ASP A 54 31.56 -16.85 7.48
CA ASP A 54 32.57 -17.88 7.68
C ASP A 54 32.09 -19.09 8.52
N GLY A 55 30.81 -19.12 8.89
CA GLY A 55 30.18 -20.18 9.67
C GLY A 55 30.48 -20.14 11.17
N LYS A 56 31.25 -19.17 11.66
CA LYS A 56 31.52 -19.00 13.09
C LYS A 56 30.41 -18.21 13.78
N PRO A 57 30.21 -18.36 15.10
CA PRO A 57 29.29 -17.49 15.84
C PRO A 57 29.71 -16.03 15.71
N LEU A 58 28.75 -15.14 15.44
CA LEU A 58 28.99 -13.70 15.40
C LEU A 58 29.38 -13.15 16.77
N SER A 59 30.28 -12.16 16.80
CA SER A 59 30.54 -11.35 17.99
C SER A 59 29.31 -10.54 18.39
N ASN A 60 29.26 -10.04 19.63
CA ASN A 60 28.15 -9.18 20.08
C ASN A 60 28.02 -7.92 19.22
N GLU A 61 29.15 -7.36 18.78
CA GLU A 61 29.20 -6.18 17.89
C GLU A 61 28.60 -6.52 16.51
N GLN A 62 28.97 -7.66 15.93
CA GLN A 62 28.42 -8.12 14.65
C GLN A 62 26.93 -8.47 14.75
N GLN A 63 26.48 -9.00 15.89
CA GLN A 63 25.05 -9.24 16.13
C GLN A 63 24.26 -7.94 16.20
N ALA A 64 24.81 -6.90 16.84
CA ALA A 64 24.20 -5.57 16.87
C ALA A 64 24.12 -4.97 15.46
N GLU A 65 25.20 -5.07 14.68
CA GLU A 65 25.22 -4.61 13.27
C GLU A 65 24.14 -5.31 12.43
N VAL A 66 24.02 -6.64 12.54
CA VAL A 66 22.97 -7.40 11.85
C VAL A 66 21.58 -6.95 12.29
N ALA A 67 21.37 -6.66 13.57
CA ALA A 67 20.08 -6.17 14.07
C ALA A 67 19.72 -4.80 13.47
N ASP A 68 20.68 -3.89 13.38
CA ASP A 68 20.52 -2.56 12.78
C ASP A 68 20.23 -2.64 11.27
N LEU A 69 20.96 -3.49 10.55
CA LEU A 69 20.72 -3.75 9.13
C LEU A 69 19.34 -4.34 8.89
N GLN A 70 18.92 -5.30 9.72
CA GLN A 70 17.57 -5.87 9.65
C GLN A 70 16.48 -4.84 9.91
N GLN A 71 16.69 -3.92 10.86
CA GLN A 71 15.75 -2.83 11.12
C GLN A 71 15.67 -1.87 9.95
N THR A 72 16.81 -1.52 9.36
CA THR A 72 16.88 -0.62 8.20
C THR A 72 16.21 -1.26 6.98
N ASP A 73 16.50 -2.53 6.68
CA ASP A 73 15.89 -3.27 5.57
C ASP A 73 14.36 -3.29 5.67
N ARG A 74 13.82 -3.58 6.87
CA ARG A 74 12.37 -3.54 7.07
C ARG A 74 11.79 -2.14 6.83
N ARG A 75 12.49 -1.09 7.29
CA ARG A 75 12.04 0.30 7.12
C ARG A 75 12.03 0.68 5.64
N VAL A 76 13.13 0.41 4.92
CA VAL A 76 13.27 0.73 3.50
C VAL A 76 12.24 -0.03 2.68
N ARG A 77 12.10 -1.35 2.86
CA ARG A 77 11.08 -2.13 2.12
C ARG A 77 9.66 -1.65 2.41
N SER A 78 9.37 -1.31 3.66
CA SER A 78 8.06 -0.75 4.01
C SER A 78 7.84 0.62 3.37
N HIS A 79 8.87 1.45 3.26
CA HIS A 79 8.83 2.76 2.59
C HIS A 79 8.47 2.59 1.11
N GLU A 80 9.22 1.75 0.39
CA GLU A 80 8.97 1.50 -1.03
C GLU A 80 7.59 0.86 -1.28
N GLN A 81 7.18 -0.06 -0.41
CA GLN A 81 5.87 -0.70 -0.52
C GLN A 81 4.73 0.31 -0.35
N MET A 82 4.89 1.34 0.48
CA MET A 82 3.88 2.39 0.65
C MET A 82 3.67 3.19 -0.65
N HIS A 83 4.74 3.52 -1.36
CA HIS A 83 4.64 4.17 -2.68
C HIS A 83 3.83 3.32 -3.67
N ILE A 84 4.17 2.03 -3.79
CA ILE A 84 3.51 1.10 -4.73
C ILE A 84 2.03 0.93 -4.38
N ASN A 85 1.71 0.75 -3.10
CA ASN A 85 0.33 0.56 -2.65
C ASN A 85 -0.54 1.80 -2.92
N ALA A 86 0.06 2.98 -2.90
CA ALA A 86 -0.63 4.25 -3.12
C ALA A 86 -0.70 4.68 -4.59
N ALA A 87 -0.09 3.94 -5.51
CA ALA A 87 -0.04 4.24 -6.95
C ALA A 87 -1.44 4.35 -7.62
N GLN A 88 -2.52 3.83 -7.02
CA GLN A 88 -3.88 3.95 -7.55
C GLN A 88 -4.04 3.51 -9.02
N GLY A 89 -3.22 2.57 -9.47
CA GLY A 89 -3.25 2.05 -10.85
C GLY A 89 -2.47 2.88 -11.88
N ILE A 90 -1.73 3.92 -11.46
CA ILE A 90 -0.72 4.54 -12.33
C ILE A 90 0.47 3.59 -12.50
N GLN A 91 1.20 3.78 -13.59
CA GLN A 91 2.38 2.99 -13.86
C GLN A 91 3.53 3.41 -12.92
N VAL A 92 4.01 2.44 -12.16
CA VAL A 92 5.20 2.55 -11.30
C VAL A 92 6.15 1.42 -11.63
N SER A 93 7.45 1.66 -11.51
CA SER A 93 8.44 0.57 -11.56
C SER A 93 8.32 -0.30 -10.30
N GLY A 94 8.90 -1.50 -10.35
CA GLY A 94 9.12 -2.27 -9.13
C GLY A 94 10.11 -1.57 -8.21
N PRO A 95 10.17 -1.91 -6.92
CA PRO A 95 11.10 -1.28 -6.01
C PRO A 95 12.53 -1.67 -6.37
N HIS A 96 13.40 -0.68 -6.47
CA HIS A 96 14.84 -0.86 -6.57
C HIS A 96 15.46 -0.67 -5.19
N PHE A 97 16.47 -1.49 -4.85
CA PHE A 97 17.11 -1.45 -3.54
C PHE A 97 18.62 -1.41 -3.68
N ASP A 98 19.24 -0.50 -2.93
CA ASP A 98 20.66 -0.57 -2.63
C ASP A 98 20.87 -1.52 -1.46
N LEU A 99 21.71 -2.53 -1.68
CA LEU A 99 21.92 -3.62 -0.75
C LEU A 99 23.31 -3.53 -0.11
N GLN A 100 23.37 -3.81 1.18
CA GLN A 100 24.60 -3.99 1.94
C GLN A 100 24.71 -5.42 2.46
N ASP A 101 25.89 -6.02 2.35
CA ASP A 101 26.20 -7.31 2.96
C ASP A 101 26.40 -7.16 4.47
N GLY A 102 25.71 -7.98 5.26
CA GLY A 102 25.92 -8.11 6.69
C GLY A 102 27.01 -9.12 7.02
N PRO A 103 27.55 -9.10 8.26
CA PRO A 103 28.57 -10.05 8.69
C PRO A 103 28.02 -11.50 8.77
N ASP A 104 26.71 -11.69 8.75
CA ASP A 104 26.01 -12.97 8.62
C ASP A 104 25.90 -13.51 7.18
N GLY A 105 26.48 -12.81 6.21
CA GLY A 105 26.47 -13.18 4.79
C GLY A 105 25.15 -12.94 4.08
N ARG A 106 24.20 -12.22 4.71
CA ARG A 106 22.93 -11.83 4.10
C ARG A 106 22.99 -10.40 3.58
N ARG A 107 22.18 -10.11 2.57
CA ARG A 107 22.02 -8.75 2.01
C ARG A 107 20.81 -8.05 2.59
N TYR A 108 20.98 -6.78 2.91
CA TYR A 108 19.99 -5.91 3.54
C TYR A 108 19.80 -4.64 2.73
N ALA A 109 18.55 -4.22 2.50
CA ALA A 109 18.24 -2.96 1.84
C ALA A 109 18.56 -1.78 2.78
N VAL A 110 19.46 -0.91 2.33
CA VAL A 110 19.88 0.29 3.08
C VAL A 110 19.34 1.57 2.46
N ALA A 111 19.01 1.53 1.17
CA ALA A 111 18.22 2.52 0.47
C ALA A 111 17.33 1.83 -0.58
N GLY A 112 16.34 2.55 -1.08
CA GLY A 112 15.49 2.08 -2.15
C GLY A 112 14.76 3.23 -2.82
N GLU A 113 14.19 2.95 -3.98
CA GLU A 113 13.34 3.88 -4.71
C GLU A 113 12.29 3.14 -5.55
N VAL A 114 11.17 3.83 -5.80
CA VAL A 114 10.13 3.44 -6.74
C VAL A 114 9.97 4.57 -7.76
N GLU A 115 10.19 4.26 -9.03
CA GLU A 115 10.02 5.24 -10.10
C GLU A 115 8.55 5.37 -10.44
N ILE A 116 8.03 6.60 -10.43
CA ILE A 116 6.65 6.91 -10.80
C ILE A 116 6.65 7.58 -12.17
N ASP A 117 5.90 7.05 -13.12
CA ASP A 117 5.76 7.65 -14.44
C ASP A 117 5.00 8.98 -14.37
N THR A 118 5.72 10.07 -14.59
CA THR A 118 5.22 11.45 -14.56
C THR A 118 4.81 11.99 -15.93
N SER A 119 4.74 11.15 -16.95
CA SER A 119 4.24 11.55 -18.27
C SER A 119 2.74 11.88 -18.23
N PRO A 120 2.27 12.83 -19.07
CA PRO A 120 0.84 13.11 -19.21
C PRO A 120 0.02 11.89 -19.65
N GLY A 121 -1.29 11.94 -19.40
CA GLY A 121 -2.24 10.96 -19.93
C GLY A 121 -2.58 11.23 -21.40
N ARG A 122 -3.46 10.40 -21.98
CA ARG A 122 -3.93 10.51 -23.37
C ARG A 122 -4.68 11.81 -23.65
N ASP A 123 -5.33 12.37 -22.62
CA ASP A 123 -6.08 13.61 -22.67
C ASP A 123 -5.96 14.39 -21.36
N HIS A 124 -6.54 15.60 -21.31
CA HIS A 124 -6.45 16.47 -20.13
C HIS A 124 -7.19 15.90 -18.90
N HIS A 125 -8.24 15.10 -19.09
CA HIS A 125 -8.96 14.47 -17.97
C HIS A 125 -8.11 13.36 -17.35
N GLU A 126 -7.52 12.49 -18.17
CA GLU A 126 -6.62 11.44 -17.70
C GLU A 126 -5.35 12.05 -17.09
N THR A 127 -4.80 13.12 -17.67
CA THR A 127 -3.64 13.83 -17.11
C THR A 127 -3.95 14.40 -15.72
N LEU A 128 -5.11 15.02 -15.55
CA LEU A 128 -5.54 15.54 -14.24
C LEU A 128 -5.67 14.43 -13.19
N TRP A 129 -6.30 13.32 -13.56
CA TRP A 129 -6.42 12.16 -12.68
C TRP A 129 -5.05 11.57 -12.33
N LYS A 130 -4.19 11.35 -13.34
CA LYS A 130 -2.85 10.78 -13.17
C LYS A 130 -1.99 11.68 -12.28
N ALA A 131 -2.05 12.99 -12.48
CA ALA A 131 -1.35 13.97 -11.64
C ALA A 131 -1.70 13.86 -10.15
N ARG A 132 -2.98 13.71 -9.82
CA ARG A 132 -3.41 13.52 -8.43
C ARG A 132 -2.95 12.19 -7.86
N ALA A 133 -3.06 11.13 -8.66
CA ALA A 133 -2.61 9.81 -8.24
C ALA A 133 -1.10 9.78 -7.98
N ILE A 134 -0.29 10.44 -8.82
CA ILE A 134 1.16 10.59 -8.62
C ILE A 134 1.46 11.34 -7.31
N GLN A 135 0.77 12.45 -7.03
CA GLN A 135 0.97 13.19 -5.79
C GLN A 135 0.71 12.32 -4.55
N VAL A 136 -0.39 11.56 -4.57
CA VAL A 136 -0.74 10.63 -3.48
C VAL A 136 0.32 9.54 -3.32
N ALA A 137 0.77 8.94 -4.43
CA ALA A 137 1.77 7.88 -4.40
C ALA A 137 3.12 8.37 -3.89
N ALA A 138 3.60 9.52 -4.38
CA ALA A 138 4.87 10.11 -3.99
C ALA A 138 4.86 10.56 -2.52
N LEU A 139 3.74 11.03 -1.99
CA LEU A 139 3.64 11.49 -0.59
C LEU A 139 3.13 10.42 0.37
N ALA A 140 3.04 9.15 -0.05
CA ALA A 140 2.41 8.10 0.73
C ALA A 140 3.17 7.72 2.02
N PRO A 141 4.52 7.58 2.02
CA PRO A 141 5.24 7.33 3.25
C PRO A 141 5.15 8.53 4.21
N PRO A 142 5.23 8.30 5.54
CA PRO A 142 5.15 9.37 6.53
C PRO A 142 6.37 10.33 6.52
N ASP A 143 7.50 9.89 5.96
CA ASP A 143 8.72 10.70 5.82
C ASP A 143 9.24 10.58 4.37
N PRO A 144 8.57 11.20 3.39
CA PRO A 144 8.93 11.08 1.98
C PRO A 144 10.31 11.70 1.73
N SER A 145 11.12 11.12 0.84
CA SER A 145 12.45 11.63 0.50
C SER A 145 12.40 12.95 -0.27
N ALA A 146 13.56 13.56 -0.50
CA ALA A 146 13.64 14.77 -1.33
C ALA A 146 13.20 14.50 -2.78
N GLN A 147 13.49 13.31 -3.31
CA GLN A 147 13.09 12.88 -4.64
C GLN A 147 11.58 12.72 -4.74
N ASP A 148 10.96 12.08 -3.75
CA ASP A 148 9.51 11.90 -3.72
C ASP A 148 8.77 13.23 -3.69
N ARG A 149 9.25 14.18 -2.87
CA ARG A 149 8.70 15.54 -2.84
C ARG A 149 8.88 16.27 -4.17
N ALA A 150 9.99 16.04 -4.89
CA ALA A 150 10.20 16.61 -6.21
C ALA A 150 9.21 16.04 -7.25
N VAL A 151 8.96 14.73 -7.22
CA VAL A 151 7.95 14.05 -8.05
C VAL A 151 6.54 14.59 -7.74
N ALA A 152 6.19 14.74 -6.45
CA ALA A 152 4.92 15.33 -6.05
C ALA A 152 4.76 16.76 -6.55
N ALA A 153 5.82 17.59 -6.45
CA ALA A 153 5.81 18.96 -6.97
C ALA A 153 5.68 19.00 -8.50
N GLN A 154 6.29 18.05 -9.22
CA GLN A 154 6.11 17.92 -10.67
C GLN A 154 4.68 17.56 -11.02
N ALA A 155 4.07 16.62 -10.29
CA ALA A 155 2.69 16.23 -10.49
C ALA A 155 1.70 17.36 -10.15
N ALA A 156 1.99 18.19 -9.15
CA ALA A 156 1.19 19.38 -8.86
C ALA A 156 1.17 20.38 -10.05
N ARG A 157 2.32 20.59 -10.71
CA ARG A 157 2.39 21.41 -11.93
C ARG A 157 1.58 20.80 -13.07
N MET A 158 1.64 19.48 -13.22
CA MET A 158 0.87 18.76 -14.23
C MET A 158 -0.65 18.85 -13.98
N GLU A 159 -1.09 18.79 -12.72
CA GLU A 159 -2.49 19.02 -12.34
C GLU A 159 -2.96 20.43 -12.70
N GLU A 160 -2.17 21.46 -12.40
CA GLU A 160 -2.50 22.85 -12.73
C GLU A 160 -2.66 23.05 -14.25
N GLN A 161 -1.69 22.55 -15.02
CA GLN A 161 -1.72 22.62 -16.48
C GLN A 161 -2.94 21.90 -17.07
N ALA A 162 -3.23 20.68 -16.62
CA ALA A 162 -4.38 19.91 -17.09
C ALA A 162 -5.72 20.60 -16.72
N SER A 163 -5.82 21.15 -15.51
CA SER A 163 -7.00 21.87 -15.05
C SER A 163 -7.26 23.12 -15.89
N SER A 164 -6.22 23.90 -16.20
CA SER A 164 -6.32 25.06 -17.10
C SER A 164 -6.78 24.64 -18.50
N ALA A 165 -6.18 23.59 -19.07
CA ALA A 165 -6.53 23.11 -20.39
C ALA A 165 -7.99 22.62 -20.47
N LEU A 166 -8.49 21.96 -19.43
CA LEU A 166 -9.90 21.57 -19.31
C LEU A 166 -10.84 22.77 -19.27
N ALA A 167 -10.51 23.81 -18.50
CA ALA A 167 -11.31 25.03 -18.43
C ALA A 167 -11.40 25.73 -19.80
N GLU A 168 -10.28 25.82 -20.52
CA GLU A 168 -10.27 26.38 -21.88
C GLU A 168 -11.08 25.52 -22.86
N GLN A 169 -10.97 24.19 -22.77
CA GLN A 169 -11.74 23.29 -23.62
C GLN A 169 -13.25 23.47 -23.41
N GLN A 170 -13.69 23.59 -22.15
CA GLN A 170 -15.09 23.86 -21.82
C GLN A 170 -15.55 25.22 -22.36
N ALA A 171 -14.72 26.26 -22.22
CA ALA A 171 -15.02 27.58 -22.78
C ALA A 171 -15.15 27.54 -24.32
N ARG A 172 -14.25 26.82 -25.00
CA ARG A 172 -14.33 26.61 -26.46
C ARG A 172 -15.62 25.89 -26.85
N GLN A 173 -15.97 24.81 -26.17
CA GLN A 173 -17.20 24.05 -26.42
C GLN A 173 -18.46 24.91 -26.20
N ALA A 174 -18.50 25.71 -25.14
CA ALA A 174 -19.61 26.62 -24.87
C ALA A 174 -19.77 27.73 -25.93
N ARG A 175 -18.66 28.23 -26.49
CA ARG A 175 -18.70 29.20 -27.60
C ARG A 175 -19.23 28.56 -28.87
N VAL A 176 -18.78 27.35 -29.20
CA VAL A 176 -19.25 26.61 -30.39
C VAL A 176 -20.73 26.26 -30.28
N SER A 177 -21.20 25.77 -29.12
CA SER A 177 -22.61 25.42 -28.92
C SER A 177 -23.52 26.64 -28.99
N ARG A 178 -23.09 27.79 -28.45
CA ARG A 178 -23.81 29.07 -28.59
C ARG A 178 -23.91 29.50 -30.05
N HIS A 179 -22.84 29.37 -30.82
CA HIS A 179 -22.84 29.71 -32.24
C HIS A 179 -23.84 28.83 -33.01
N TYR A 180 -23.78 27.51 -32.82
CA TYR A 180 -24.69 26.57 -33.48
C TYR A 180 -26.17 26.87 -33.18
N ARG A 181 -26.52 27.15 -31.92
CA ARG A 181 -27.90 27.51 -31.52
C ARG A 181 -28.37 28.81 -32.16
N SER A 182 -27.49 29.78 -32.37
CA SER A 182 -27.85 31.06 -33.01
C SER A 182 -28.06 30.94 -34.51
N SER A 183 -27.34 30.04 -35.20
CA SER A 183 -27.41 29.84 -36.65
C SER A 183 -28.51 28.87 -37.10
N SER A 184 -29.05 28.05 -36.20
CA SER A 184 -30.09 27.05 -36.49
C SER A 184 -31.50 27.46 -36.03
N ALA A 185 -31.68 28.69 -35.55
CA ALA A 185 -33.01 29.24 -35.27
C ALA A 185 -33.74 29.48 -36.61
N PRO A 186 -34.92 28.87 -36.87
CA PRO A 186 -35.68 29.15 -38.08
C PRO A 186 -36.20 30.60 -38.01
N THR A 187 -35.83 31.40 -39.00
CA THR A 187 -36.47 32.70 -39.24
C THR A 187 -37.93 32.44 -39.58
N LEU A 188 -38.82 32.46 -38.59
CA LEU A 188 -40.25 32.53 -38.86
C LEU A 188 -40.51 33.91 -39.44
N LEU A 189 -40.53 34.01 -40.78
CA LEU A 189 -41.04 35.18 -41.49
C LEU A 189 -42.50 35.35 -41.07
N SER A 190 -42.74 36.22 -40.10
CA SER A 190 -44.05 36.78 -39.80
C SER A 190 -44.37 37.76 -40.93
N THR A 191 -44.92 37.25 -42.03
CA THR A 191 -45.55 38.10 -43.05
C THR A 191 -46.85 38.59 -42.48
N TYR A 192 -46.89 39.89 -42.17
CA TYR A 192 -48.07 40.65 -41.78
C TYR A 192 -49.17 40.53 -42.84
N ALA A 193 -50.39 40.36 -42.37
CA ALA A 193 -51.65 40.41 -43.11
C ALA A 193 -52.00 41.82 -43.58
#